data_AF-A0AAF0BH13-F1
#
_entry.id   AF-A0AAF0BH13-F1
#
_cell.length_a   1.000
_cell.length_b   1.000
_cell.length_c   1.000
_cell.angle_alpha   90.00
_cell.angle_beta   90.00
_cell.angle_gamma   90.00
#
_symmetry.space_group_name_H-M   'P 1'
#
loop_
_entity.id
_entity.type
_entity.pdbx_description
1 polymer ?
#
loop_
_entity_poly.entity_id
_entity_poly.type
_entity_poly.pdbx_seq_one_letter_code
_entity_poly.pdbx_strand_id
1 'polypeptide(L)'
;MKVFKFLASMVLFAGLFAACNKEDNDLINSASDEAATLATMYPNAQNVRWEQEGEFRVAEFMNEGVKSEAWFLRSIWQYTEIDIPYSALPKAVRAAFEASEYAKWKIEDIDKVERNGTEVFYVIEVEKGDQEVDLYYMPNGELIKTVKKPHNGSAGQYANPVIPAGVMNTIKAYIASNYPNATILEYEIEDGYIEVDILDGTVHRVLIFTLQGEWVNSHVDDGDDDYDYDDDAYENNIPANIKALIISYVNQNYPGAVIHSIERNSNGTYDVEIYYNNREYDLLFDAQGNFISGNVDDQDDDDNIPADIKAKIINYVNRNYPGAFIKDIERKSNGTYKAEIVYNNKEYDLLFDAQGNFISGNVDDQDDDDNIPAHIKAKIINYVNRNYPGAFIKDIERKSNGTYKAEIVYNNKEYDLLFDAQGNFISGNVDNQDDDDNIPAHIKAKIINYINRNYPGAFIKDIERKSNGTYKAEIVYNNTEYDLLFNAQGNFVSAHIDGYEDDDDNIPAHIKAKIINYVNRNYPGAIIKDIERKSNGRYEAEIVYNNREYDLLFDAQGNFISASLDDKK
;
A
#
# COMPACT_ATOMS: atom_id res chain seq x y z
N MET A 1 -0.56 -3.82 53.15
CA MET A 1 -1.48 -3.15 54.09
C MET A 1 -2.79 -2.96 53.35
N LYS A 2 -3.86 -3.63 53.78
CA LYS A 2 -5.17 -3.52 53.15
C LYS A 2 -5.76 -2.15 53.46
N VAL A 3 -6.08 -1.37 52.43
CA VAL A 3 -6.82 -0.13 52.59
C VAL A 3 -8.24 -0.43 52.11
N PHE A 4 -9.09 -0.89 53.03
CA PHE A 4 -10.52 -0.97 52.79
C PHE A 4 -11.05 0.46 52.62
N LYS A 5 -11.67 0.77 51.49
CA LYS A 5 -12.60 1.89 51.38
C LYS A 5 -13.93 1.32 50.91
N PHE A 6 -14.84 1.18 51.87
CA PHE A 6 -16.26 1.00 51.62
C PHE A 6 -16.80 2.29 51.02
N LEU A 7 -17.45 2.24 49.86
CA LEU A 7 -18.49 3.21 49.51
C LEU A 7 -19.79 2.74 50.18
N ALA A 8 -19.88 3.05 51.47
CA ALA A 8 -21.12 2.96 52.23
C ALA A 8 -21.31 4.30 52.96
N SER A 9 -21.96 5.26 52.31
CA SER A 9 -22.45 6.45 53.03
C SER A 9 -23.82 6.14 53.64
N MET A 10 -23.81 5.34 54.71
CA MET A 10 -24.89 5.29 55.68
C MET A 10 -24.41 6.05 56.93
N VAL A 11 -24.74 7.34 57.04
CA VAL A 11 -24.50 8.10 58.29
C VAL A 11 -25.83 8.54 58.90
N LEU A 12 -26.18 7.81 59.97
CA LEU A 12 -27.14 8.20 60.98
C LEU A 12 -26.51 9.26 61.92
N PHE A 13 -27.35 10.20 62.33
CA PHE A 13 -27.09 11.38 63.16
C PHE A 13 -26.60 11.07 64.60
N ALA A 14 -25.52 11.74 65.07
CA ALA A 14 -25.29 12.18 66.46
C ALA A 14 -24.02 13.05 66.57
N GLY A 15 -24.12 14.27 67.11
CA GLY A 15 -23.05 15.29 67.09
C GLY A 15 -22.11 15.38 68.30
N LEU A 16 -21.07 16.22 68.16
CA LEU A 16 -20.53 17.25 69.10
C LEU A 16 -19.01 17.51 68.89
N PHE A 17 -18.72 18.68 68.31
CA PHE A 17 -17.61 19.67 68.43
C PHE A 17 -16.09 19.36 68.37
N ALA A 18 -15.48 20.15 67.45
CA ALA A 18 -14.20 20.90 67.49
C ALA A 18 -12.89 20.17 67.07
N ALA A 19 -12.01 20.68 66.19
CA ALA A 19 -11.95 21.94 65.43
C ALA A 19 -10.87 21.87 64.31
N CYS A 20 -11.21 22.27 63.08
CA CYS A 20 -10.46 23.19 62.20
C CYS A 20 -11.10 23.26 60.78
N ASN A 21 -11.89 24.31 60.57
CA ASN A 21 -12.28 24.99 59.32
C ASN A 21 -12.61 24.13 58.07
N LYS A 22 -13.84 23.58 58.05
CA LYS A 22 -14.65 23.35 56.84
C LYS A 22 -16.04 23.97 57.10
N GLU A 23 -16.10 25.29 57.16
CA GLU A 23 -17.37 26.00 57.13
C GLU A 23 -17.50 26.59 55.72
N ASP A 24 -18.24 25.90 54.85
CA ASP A 24 -18.94 26.47 53.67
C ASP A 24 -19.93 25.45 53.06
N ASN A 25 -20.46 24.50 53.84
CA ASN A 25 -21.24 23.36 53.32
C ASN A 25 -22.77 23.56 53.33
N ASP A 26 -23.30 24.78 53.42
CA ASP A 26 -24.75 24.97 53.63
C ASP A 26 -25.41 26.19 52.94
N LEU A 27 -24.78 26.87 51.96
CA LEU A 27 -25.36 28.10 51.39
C LEU A 27 -25.29 28.22 49.85
N ILE A 28 -25.53 27.14 49.10
CA ILE A 28 -25.94 27.29 47.69
C ILE A 28 -27.46 27.34 47.62
N ASN A 29 -27.92 28.52 47.22
CA ASN A 29 -29.30 28.93 47.03
C ASN A 29 -30.04 27.91 46.14
N SER A 30 -31.25 27.49 46.53
CA SER A 30 -32.20 26.76 45.67
C SER A 30 -32.63 27.54 44.41
N ALA A 31 -32.02 28.69 44.15
CA ALA A 31 -32.21 29.60 43.02
C ALA A 31 -30.98 29.66 42.08
N SER A 32 -29.99 28.78 42.23
CA SER A 32 -28.91 28.64 41.23
C SER A 32 -29.41 28.02 39.93
N ASP A 33 -28.74 28.29 38.81
CA ASP A 33 -29.09 27.71 37.51
C ASP A 33 -28.94 26.18 37.55
N GLU A 34 -27.97 25.65 38.30
CA GLU A 34 -27.81 24.21 38.53
C GLU A 34 -28.99 23.61 39.30
N ALA A 35 -29.46 24.27 40.36
CA ALA A 35 -30.63 23.80 41.12
C ALA A 35 -31.92 23.84 40.29
N ALA A 36 -32.08 24.84 39.41
CA ALA A 36 -33.20 24.91 38.48
C ALA A 36 -33.15 23.79 37.43
N THR A 37 -31.97 23.51 36.88
CA THR A 37 -31.74 22.38 35.97
C THR A 37 -32.02 21.05 36.66
N LEU A 38 -31.50 20.84 37.88
CA LEU A 38 -31.73 19.64 38.69
C LEU A 38 -33.22 19.43 38.96
N ALA A 39 -33.94 20.48 39.41
CA ALA A 39 -35.38 20.39 39.68
C ALA A 39 -36.22 20.11 38.42
N THR A 40 -35.71 20.48 37.24
CA THR A 40 -36.35 20.17 35.96
C THR A 40 -36.14 18.70 35.58
N MET A 41 -34.93 18.16 35.78
CA MET A 41 -34.61 16.77 35.45
C MET A 41 -35.18 15.77 36.48
N TYR A 42 -35.07 16.10 37.77
CA TYR A 42 -35.50 15.26 38.89
C TYR A 42 -36.48 16.05 39.78
N PRO A 43 -37.74 16.25 39.34
CA PRO A 43 -38.73 17.05 40.07
C PRO A 43 -39.12 16.46 41.43
N ASN A 44 -38.81 15.17 41.65
CA ASN A 44 -39.06 14.45 42.90
C ASN A 44 -37.80 14.27 43.76
N ALA A 45 -36.69 14.94 43.44
CA ALA A 45 -35.46 14.84 44.21
C ALA A 45 -35.68 15.24 45.68
N GLN A 46 -35.21 14.40 46.60
CA GLN A 46 -35.29 14.60 48.04
C GLN A 46 -33.89 14.65 48.63
N ASN A 47 -33.74 15.31 49.78
CA ASN A 47 -32.48 15.38 50.52
C ASN A 47 -31.29 15.89 49.68
N VAL A 48 -31.54 16.82 48.75
CA VAL A 48 -30.50 17.38 47.88
C VAL A 48 -29.42 18.06 48.72
N ARG A 49 -28.17 17.64 48.53
CA ARG A 49 -26.96 18.22 49.11
C ARG A 49 -26.00 18.58 48.00
N TRP A 50 -25.33 19.70 48.15
CA TRP A 50 -24.41 20.21 47.14
C TRP A 50 -22.99 20.17 47.67
N GLU A 51 -22.09 19.61 46.88
CA GLU A 51 -20.66 19.53 47.16
C GLU A 51 -19.86 20.12 45.99
N GLN A 52 -18.60 20.47 46.27
CA GLN A 52 -17.65 20.94 45.27
C GLN A 52 -16.53 19.92 45.15
N GLU A 53 -16.37 19.34 43.97
CA GLU A 53 -15.35 18.35 43.65
C GLU A 53 -14.53 18.79 42.44
N GLY A 54 -13.31 19.27 42.68
CA GLY A 54 -12.52 19.91 41.64
C GLY A 54 -13.25 21.10 41.01
N GLU A 55 -13.39 21.11 39.69
CA GLU A 55 -14.15 22.11 38.95
C GLU A 55 -15.67 21.85 38.94
N PHE A 56 -16.10 20.68 39.41
CA PHE A 56 -17.49 20.25 39.38
C PHE A 56 -18.23 20.67 40.65
N ARG A 57 -19.49 21.03 40.42
CA ARG A 57 -20.50 21.15 41.47
C ARG A 57 -21.38 19.91 41.40
N VAL A 58 -21.48 19.18 42.50
CA VAL A 58 -22.16 17.89 42.56
C VAL A 58 -23.41 18.02 43.43
N ALA A 59 -24.55 17.58 42.93
CA ALA A 59 -25.76 17.42 43.74
C ALA A 59 -25.94 15.94 44.08
N GLU A 60 -25.78 15.58 45.36
CA GLU A 60 -26.22 14.29 45.88
C GLU A 60 -27.70 14.38 46.28
N PHE A 61 -28.52 13.43 45.88
CA PHE A 61 -29.95 13.42 46.21
C PHE A 61 -30.53 12.00 46.19
N MET A 62 -31.75 11.89 46.73
CA MET A 62 -32.57 10.70 46.61
C MET A 62 -33.64 10.94 45.54
N ASN A 63 -33.65 10.13 44.48
CA ASN A 63 -34.70 10.13 43.47
C ASN A 63 -35.50 8.83 43.56
N GLU A 64 -36.79 8.92 43.89
CA GLU A 64 -37.67 7.75 44.04
C GLU A 64 -37.13 6.67 45.02
N GLY A 65 -36.33 7.08 46.00
CA GLY A 65 -35.71 6.18 46.98
C GLY A 65 -34.36 5.58 46.53
N VAL A 66 -33.85 6.00 45.38
CA VAL A 66 -32.56 5.62 44.82
C VAL A 66 -31.54 6.75 45.02
N LYS A 67 -30.31 6.44 45.40
CA LYS A 67 -29.24 7.44 45.54
C LYS A 67 -28.81 7.91 44.15
N SER A 68 -28.60 9.22 43.98
CA SER A 68 -28.19 9.78 42.70
C SER A 68 -27.26 10.98 42.90
N GLU A 69 -26.35 11.17 41.96
CA GLU A 69 -25.35 12.23 41.97
C GLU A 69 -25.33 12.94 40.62
N ALA A 70 -25.73 14.20 40.57
CA ALA A 70 -25.74 15.00 39.35
C ALA A 70 -24.56 15.98 39.33
N TRP A 71 -23.73 15.89 38.29
CA TRP A 71 -22.47 16.60 38.16
C TRP A 71 -22.63 17.77 37.18
N PHE A 72 -22.23 18.97 37.64
CA PHE A 72 -22.33 20.22 36.88
C PHE A 72 -20.96 20.86 36.72
N LEU A 73 -20.61 21.24 35.48
CA LEU A 73 -19.42 22.02 35.17
C LEU A 73 -19.85 23.39 34.64
N ARG A 74 -19.45 24.48 35.32
CA ARG A 74 -19.80 25.86 34.92
C ARG A 74 -21.31 26.05 34.65
N SER A 75 -22.14 25.51 35.54
CA SER A 75 -23.60 25.52 35.47
C SER A 75 -24.26 24.68 34.37
N ILE A 76 -23.47 23.91 33.61
CA ILE A 76 -23.96 22.98 32.59
C ILE A 76 -23.95 21.57 33.20
N TRP A 77 -25.10 20.89 33.17
CA TRP A 77 -25.20 19.49 33.55
C TRP A 77 -24.35 18.63 32.62
N GLN A 78 -23.49 17.79 33.21
CA GLN A 78 -22.61 16.89 32.50
C GLN A 78 -23.18 15.48 32.49
N TYR A 79 -23.43 14.94 33.68
CA TYR A 79 -24.00 13.61 33.86
C TYR A 79 -24.72 13.46 35.20
N THR A 80 -25.53 12.41 35.31
CA THR A 80 -26.05 11.90 36.57
C THR A 80 -25.70 10.43 36.71
N GLU A 81 -25.15 10.07 37.86
CA GLU A 81 -24.89 8.70 38.29
C GLU A 81 -26.01 8.25 39.23
N ILE A 82 -26.52 7.04 39.02
CA ILE A 82 -27.66 6.48 39.74
C ILE A 82 -27.29 5.06 40.17
N ASP A 83 -27.07 4.89 41.48
CA ASP A 83 -26.81 3.60 42.12
C ASP A 83 -28.06 2.73 42.01
N ILE A 84 -28.01 1.67 41.20
CA ILE A 84 -29.14 0.78 40.94
C ILE A 84 -28.87 -0.64 41.40
N PRO A 85 -29.89 -1.38 41.87
CA PRO A 85 -29.71 -2.80 42.17
C PRO A 85 -29.57 -3.63 40.88
N TYR A 86 -28.90 -4.79 40.96
CA TYR A 86 -28.76 -5.75 39.84
C TYR A 86 -30.10 -6.12 39.18
N SER A 87 -31.18 -6.17 39.96
CA SER A 87 -32.53 -6.44 39.45
C SER A 87 -33.10 -5.35 38.54
N ALA A 88 -32.58 -4.12 38.62
CA ALA A 88 -32.98 -2.98 37.80
C ALA A 88 -32.22 -2.90 36.46
N LEU A 89 -31.13 -3.65 36.29
CA LEU A 89 -30.41 -3.74 35.01
C LEU A 89 -31.36 -4.17 33.87
N PRO A 90 -31.16 -3.67 32.64
CA PRO A 90 -31.83 -4.22 31.47
C PRO A 90 -31.57 -5.72 31.33
N LYS A 91 -32.57 -6.44 30.81
CA LYS A 91 -32.45 -7.90 30.65
C LYS A 91 -31.26 -8.29 29.78
N ALA A 92 -30.95 -7.49 28.75
CA ALA A 92 -29.86 -7.77 27.85
C ALA A 92 -28.49 -7.57 28.52
N VAL A 93 -28.33 -6.49 29.30
CA VAL A 93 -27.12 -6.24 30.12
C VAL A 93 -26.87 -7.39 31.09
N ARG A 94 -27.89 -7.83 31.83
CA ARG A 94 -27.73 -9.01 32.72
C ARG A 94 -27.29 -10.25 31.96
N ALA A 95 -27.91 -10.54 30.83
CA ALA A 95 -27.58 -11.71 30.03
C ALA A 95 -26.13 -11.65 29.50
N ALA A 96 -25.67 -10.46 29.09
CA ALA A 96 -24.31 -10.24 28.63
C ALA A 96 -23.29 -10.39 29.78
N PHE A 97 -23.56 -9.75 30.93
CA PHE A 97 -22.74 -9.90 32.13
C PHE A 97 -22.64 -11.38 32.58
N GLU A 98 -23.77 -12.10 32.63
CA GLU A 98 -23.83 -13.52 33.00
C GLU A 98 -23.08 -14.45 32.01
N ALA A 99 -22.88 -14.00 30.77
CA ALA A 99 -22.10 -14.71 29.75
C ALA A 99 -20.61 -14.33 29.75
N SER A 100 -20.22 -13.25 30.43
CA SER A 100 -18.84 -12.75 30.49
C SER A 100 -17.94 -13.63 31.36
N GLU A 101 -16.62 -13.46 31.23
CA GLU A 101 -15.64 -14.11 32.11
C GLU A 101 -15.75 -13.65 33.58
N TYR A 102 -16.40 -12.50 33.80
CA TYR A 102 -16.57 -11.85 35.08
C TYR A 102 -17.84 -12.30 35.82
N ALA A 103 -18.70 -13.12 35.21
CA ALA A 103 -19.99 -13.54 35.77
C ALA A 103 -19.94 -14.18 37.18
N LYS A 104 -18.77 -14.68 37.59
CA LYS A 104 -18.54 -15.32 38.90
C LYS A 104 -17.83 -14.41 39.92
N TRP A 105 -17.45 -13.21 39.51
CA TRP A 105 -16.83 -12.22 40.38
C TRP A 105 -17.91 -11.60 41.27
N LYS A 106 -17.52 -11.03 42.41
CA LYS A 106 -18.47 -10.39 43.33
C LYS A 106 -18.80 -9.01 42.76
N ILE A 107 -20.08 -8.70 42.60
CA ILE A 107 -20.51 -7.37 42.21
C ILE A 107 -20.42 -6.46 43.43
N GLU A 108 -19.67 -5.36 43.32
CA GLU A 108 -19.55 -4.33 44.36
C GLU A 108 -20.61 -3.25 44.17
N ASP A 109 -20.66 -2.66 42.98
CA ASP A 109 -21.56 -1.56 42.66
C ASP A 109 -22.13 -1.68 41.24
N ILE A 110 -23.27 -1.04 41.01
CA ILE A 110 -23.89 -0.94 39.70
C ILE A 110 -24.50 0.43 39.51
N ASP A 111 -23.96 1.16 38.55
CA ASP A 111 -24.45 2.49 38.20
C ASP A 111 -25.20 2.48 36.88
N LYS A 112 -26.27 3.26 36.82
CA LYS A 112 -26.82 3.77 35.57
C LYS A 112 -26.34 5.20 35.41
N VAL A 113 -25.67 5.48 34.29
CA VAL A 113 -25.15 6.82 34.02
C VAL A 113 -25.92 7.46 32.87
N GLU A 114 -26.44 8.66 33.12
CA GLU A 114 -27.08 9.51 32.13
C GLU A 114 -26.13 10.66 31.81
N ARG A 115 -25.72 10.84 30.55
CA ARG A 115 -24.81 11.93 30.14
C ARG A 115 -25.45 12.84 29.09
N ASN A 116 -24.97 14.08 29.00
CA ASN A 116 -25.45 15.00 27.98
C ASN A 116 -24.90 14.65 26.59
N GLY A 117 -25.81 14.39 25.65
CA GLY A 117 -25.50 14.24 24.24
C GLY A 117 -25.18 12.83 23.77
N THR A 118 -25.12 11.85 24.67
CA THR A 118 -24.86 10.42 24.41
C THR A 118 -25.97 9.53 24.99
N GLU A 119 -25.93 8.22 24.71
CA GLU A 119 -26.87 7.26 25.31
C GLU A 119 -26.55 6.94 26.78
N VAL A 120 -27.56 6.42 27.47
CA VAL A 120 -27.41 5.87 28.83
C VAL A 120 -26.58 4.60 28.77
N PHE A 121 -25.65 4.41 29.70
CA PHE A 121 -24.93 3.15 29.89
C PHE A 121 -24.99 2.70 31.35
N TYR A 122 -24.56 1.47 31.59
CA TYR A 122 -24.56 0.81 32.89
C TYR A 122 -23.15 0.37 33.23
N VAL A 123 -22.67 0.67 34.43
CA VAL A 123 -21.37 0.20 34.92
C VAL A 123 -21.63 -0.93 35.90
N ILE A 124 -20.94 -2.06 35.75
CA ILE A 124 -20.95 -3.15 36.74
C ILE A 124 -19.51 -3.29 37.26
N GLU A 125 -19.29 -2.85 38.50
CA GLU A 125 -18.02 -3.03 39.19
C GLU A 125 -17.99 -4.43 39.82
N VAL A 126 -16.93 -5.18 39.53
CA VAL A 126 -16.73 -6.53 40.07
C VAL A 126 -15.35 -6.73 40.67
N GLU A 127 -15.29 -7.46 41.78
CA GLU A 127 -14.05 -7.81 42.46
C GLU A 127 -13.78 -9.32 42.52
N LYS A 128 -12.49 -9.67 42.48
CA LYS A 128 -11.98 -11.01 42.79
C LYS A 128 -10.61 -10.92 43.45
N GLY A 129 -10.60 -11.01 44.78
CA GLY A 129 -9.36 -10.91 45.54
C GLY A 129 -8.93 -9.46 45.66
N ASP A 130 -7.78 -9.11 45.08
CA ASP A 130 -7.28 -7.72 45.02
C ASP A 130 -7.47 -7.11 43.61
N GLN A 131 -8.23 -7.79 42.74
CA GLN A 131 -8.56 -7.32 41.39
C GLN A 131 -9.96 -6.72 41.39
N GLU A 132 -10.10 -5.57 40.75
CA GLU A 132 -11.33 -4.80 40.54
C GLU A 132 -11.44 -4.52 39.04
N VAL A 133 -12.64 -4.67 38.49
CA VAL A 133 -12.92 -4.47 37.07
C VAL A 133 -14.26 -3.78 36.89
N ASP A 134 -14.28 -2.71 36.10
CA ASP A 134 -15.51 -2.01 35.72
C ASP A 134 -15.92 -2.39 34.31
N LEU A 135 -17.17 -2.82 34.15
CA LEU A 135 -17.76 -3.24 32.88
C LEU A 135 -18.84 -2.26 32.44
N TYR A 136 -18.62 -1.59 31.33
CA TYR A 136 -19.52 -0.56 30.80
C TYR A 136 -20.42 -1.16 29.72
N TYR A 137 -21.73 -1.19 29.95
CA TYR A 137 -22.70 -1.81 29.05
C TYR A 137 -23.71 -0.81 28.49
N MET A 138 -24.00 -0.94 27.20
CA MET A 138 -25.17 -0.31 26.58
C MET A 138 -26.48 -0.96 27.04
N PRO A 139 -27.64 -0.28 26.94
CA PRO A 139 -28.92 -0.83 27.36
C PRO A 139 -29.33 -2.12 26.60
N ASN A 140 -28.79 -2.30 25.39
CA ASN A 140 -28.98 -3.48 24.55
C ASN A 140 -28.10 -4.68 24.95
N GLY A 141 -27.25 -4.54 25.97
CA GLY A 141 -26.35 -5.58 26.48
C GLY A 141 -24.97 -5.64 25.82
N GLU A 142 -24.65 -4.71 24.94
CA GLU A 142 -23.32 -4.63 24.34
C GLU A 142 -22.29 -4.05 25.32
N LEU A 143 -21.13 -4.69 25.42
CA LEU A 143 -20.03 -4.25 26.27
C LEU A 143 -19.22 -3.19 25.51
N ILE A 144 -19.09 -2.00 26.10
CA ILE A 144 -18.45 -0.82 25.53
C ILE A 144 -16.98 -0.76 25.97
N LYS A 145 -16.71 -1.01 27.25
CA LYS A 145 -15.39 -0.80 27.87
C LYS A 145 -15.20 -1.71 29.06
N THR A 146 -13.97 -2.20 29.22
CA THR A 146 -13.53 -2.96 30.41
C THR A 146 -12.34 -2.25 31.05
N VAL A 147 -12.46 -1.82 32.29
CA VAL A 147 -11.36 -1.11 32.99
C VAL A 147 -10.79 -2.00 34.09
N LYS A 148 -9.51 -2.41 33.96
CA LYS A 148 -8.82 -3.37 34.84
C LYS A 148 -7.80 -2.71 35.78
N LYS A 149 -8.19 -1.67 36.53
CA LYS A 149 -7.34 -1.01 37.55
C LYS A 149 -8.24 -0.54 38.71
N PRO A 150 -7.75 -0.45 39.97
CA PRO A 150 -8.55 0.06 41.07
C PRO A 150 -9.05 1.46 40.72
N HIS A 151 -10.36 1.62 40.71
CA HIS A 151 -11.02 2.83 40.28
C HIS A 151 -10.71 3.95 41.28
N ASN A 152 -9.74 4.81 40.95
CA ASN A 152 -9.53 6.05 41.69
C ASN A 152 -10.51 7.07 41.13
N GLY A 153 -11.79 6.95 41.55
CA GLY A 153 -12.90 7.81 41.14
C GLY A 153 -12.48 9.29 41.05
N SER A 154 -12.15 9.71 39.84
CA SER A 154 -11.63 11.04 39.58
C SER A 154 -12.83 11.97 39.42
N ALA A 155 -12.76 13.17 40.01
CA ALA A 155 -13.86 14.11 39.95
C ALA A 155 -14.28 14.36 38.49
N GLY A 156 -15.51 14.03 38.15
CA GLY A 156 -16.05 14.20 36.80
C GLY A 156 -15.64 13.15 35.77
N GLN A 157 -15.27 11.93 36.18
CA GLN A 157 -14.83 10.83 35.30
C GLN A 157 -15.75 10.51 34.10
N TYR A 158 -17.04 10.86 34.19
CA TYR A 158 -18.04 10.63 33.15
C TYR A 158 -18.42 11.91 32.40
N ALA A 159 -17.74 13.02 32.65
CA ALA A 159 -18.05 14.30 32.03
C ALA A 159 -17.43 14.38 30.64
N ASN A 160 -18.28 14.57 29.63
CA ASN A 160 -17.83 14.92 28.30
C ASN A 160 -17.29 16.37 28.30
N PRO A 161 -16.36 16.72 27.40
CA PRO A 161 -15.87 18.07 27.25
C PRO A 161 -16.97 19.02 26.73
N VAL A 162 -16.87 20.29 27.08
CA VAL A 162 -17.83 21.30 26.62
C VAL A 162 -17.47 21.74 25.20
N ILE A 163 -18.21 21.24 24.20
CA ILE A 163 -18.12 21.70 22.80
C ILE A 163 -19.32 22.59 22.40
N PRO A 164 -19.15 23.57 21.48
CA PRO A 164 -20.27 24.40 21.02
C PRO A 164 -21.41 23.58 20.42
N ALA A 165 -22.66 23.90 20.78
CA ALA A 165 -23.83 23.14 20.28
C ALA A 165 -23.92 23.09 18.75
N GLY A 166 -23.48 24.15 18.05
CA GLY A 166 -23.40 24.16 16.59
C GLY A 166 -22.43 23.12 16.04
N VAL A 167 -21.26 22.96 16.68
CA VAL A 167 -20.24 21.96 16.34
C VAL A 167 -20.79 20.55 16.56
N MET A 168 -21.38 20.29 17.73
CA MET A 168 -22.00 19.00 18.04
C MET A 168 -23.14 18.66 17.05
N ASN A 169 -23.92 19.64 16.61
CA ASN A 169 -24.95 19.43 15.59
C ASN A 169 -24.35 19.04 14.22
N THR A 170 -23.22 19.64 13.83
CA THR A 170 -22.49 19.27 12.61
C THR A 170 -22.01 17.81 12.68
N ILE A 171 -21.40 17.44 13.80
CA ILE A 171 -20.93 16.07 14.07
C ILE A 171 -22.11 15.07 13.99
N LYS A 172 -23.20 15.36 14.71
CA LYS A 172 -24.41 14.53 14.68
C LYS A 172 -25.01 14.38 13.28
N ALA A 173 -25.00 15.45 12.48
CA ALA A 173 -25.47 15.40 11.10
C ALA A 173 -24.57 14.53 10.21
N TYR A 174 -23.25 14.60 10.40
CA TYR A 174 -22.30 13.73 9.72
C TYR A 174 -22.53 12.26 10.09
N ILE A 175 -22.63 11.95 11.38
CA ILE A 175 -22.87 10.59 11.89
C ILE A 175 -24.19 10.05 11.36
N ALA A 176 -25.28 10.81 11.45
CA ALA A 176 -26.58 10.39 10.92
C ALA A 176 -26.57 10.13 9.40
N SER A 177 -25.70 10.81 8.65
CA SER A 177 -25.59 10.63 7.20
C SER A 177 -24.72 9.44 6.81
N ASN A 178 -23.65 9.15 7.56
CA ASN A 178 -22.64 8.16 7.20
C ASN A 178 -22.76 6.85 7.99
N TYR A 179 -23.26 6.93 9.23
CA TYR A 179 -23.49 5.82 10.16
C TYR A 179 -24.92 5.92 10.72
N PRO A 180 -25.95 5.72 9.88
CA PRO A 180 -27.34 6.07 10.19
C PRO A 180 -27.96 5.27 11.35
N ASN A 181 -27.35 4.14 11.71
CA ASN A 181 -27.78 3.30 12.84
C ASN A 181 -26.81 3.37 14.02
N ALA A 182 -25.80 4.25 13.97
CA ALA A 182 -24.80 4.31 15.01
C ALA A 182 -25.27 5.11 16.22
N THR A 183 -24.87 4.64 17.39
CA THR A 183 -25.07 5.34 18.66
C THR A 183 -23.78 6.02 19.08
N ILE A 184 -23.84 7.28 19.52
CA ILE A 184 -22.69 7.97 20.12
C ILE A 184 -22.55 7.49 21.56
N LEU A 185 -21.37 6.98 21.90
CA LEU A 185 -21.03 6.41 23.19
C LEU A 185 -20.36 7.47 24.08
N GLU A 186 -19.27 8.04 23.58
CA GLU A 186 -18.43 9.02 24.24
C GLU A 186 -17.92 10.03 23.22
N TYR A 187 -17.42 11.15 23.72
CA TYR A 187 -16.59 12.05 22.93
C TYR A 187 -15.65 12.80 23.84
N GLU A 188 -14.45 13.05 23.35
CA GLU A 188 -13.41 13.78 24.06
C GLU A 188 -12.76 14.86 23.19
N ILE A 189 -12.04 15.77 23.83
CA ILE A 189 -11.19 16.73 23.14
C ILE A 189 -9.77 16.30 23.44
N GLU A 190 -9.18 15.65 22.45
CA GLU A 190 -7.81 15.20 22.48
C GLU A 190 -7.04 15.90 21.35
N ASP A 191 -5.89 16.46 21.69
CA ASP A 191 -4.95 17.11 20.77
C ASP A 191 -5.54 18.13 19.78
N GLY A 192 -6.55 18.87 20.24
CA GLY A 192 -7.19 19.91 19.44
C GLY A 192 -8.16 19.36 18.39
N TYR A 193 -8.55 18.09 18.51
CA TYR A 193 -9.63 17.46 17.77
C TYR A 193 -10.76 17.06 18.71
N ILE A 194 -11.90 16.70 18.13
CA ILE A 194 -13.02 16.09 18.84
C ILE A 194 -13.05 14.65 18.41
N GLU A 195 -12.72 13.76 19.32
CA GLU A 195 -12.84 12.33 19.17
C GLU A 195 -14.26 11.91 19.57
N VAL A 196 -14.90 11.03 18.79
CA VAL A 196 -16.29 10.63 19.01
C VAL A 196 -16.41 9.12 18.81
N ASP A 197 -16.51 8.41 19.92
CA ASP A 197 -16.83 6.98 19.93
C ASP A 197 -18.27 6.74 19.51
N ILE A 198 -18.42 5.87 18.52
CA ILE A 198 -19.71 5.40 18.06
C ILE A 198 -19.76 3.87 18.03
N LEU A 199 -20.95 3.36 18.27
CA LEU A 199 -21.28 1.98 18.05
C LEU A 199 -22.10 1.85 16.77
N ASP A 200 -21.50 1.34 15.70
CA ASP A 200 -22.13 1.12 14.40
C ASP A 200 -22.50 -0.35 14.22
N GLY A 201 -23.70 -0.72 14.68
CA GLY A 201 -24.13 -2.12 14.73
C GLY A 201 -23.46 -2.85 15.89
N THR A 202 -22.38 -3.58 15.61
CA THR A 202 -21.55 -4.26 16.62
C THR A 202 -20.07 -3.87 16.50
N VAL A 203 -19.78 -2.79 15.77
CA VAL A 203 -18.42 -2.32 15.50
C VAL A 203 -18.23 -1.03 16.29
N HIS A 204 -17.28 -1.04 17.22
CA HIS A 204 -16.83 0.16 17.90
C HIS A 204 -15.98 0.98 16.91
N ARG A 205 -16.32 2.25 16.72
CA ARG A 205 -15.58 3.14 15.83
C ARG A 205 -15.32 4.44 16.53
N VAL A 206 -14.12 4.95 16.36
CA VAL A 206 -13.72 6.27 16.79
C VAL A 206 -13.78 7.20 15.58
N LEU A 207 -14.46 8.34 15.72
CA LEU A 207 -14.55 9.35 14.66
C LEU A 207 -13.86 10.64 15.09
N ILE A 208 -12.92 11.13 14.29
CA ILE A 208 -12.17 12.34 14.57
C ILE A 208 -12.74 13.52 13.78
N PHE A 209 -12.98 14.63 14.47
CA PHE A 209 -13.46 15.89 13.90
C PHE A 209 -12.58 17.07 14.31
N THR A 210 -12.53 18.12 13.49
CA THR A 210 -11.93 19.40 13.92
C THR A 210 -12.76 20.06 15.03
N LEU A 211 -12.20 21.05 15.73
CA LEU A 211 -12.98 21.87 16.70
C LEU A 211 -14.13 22.66 16.05
N GLN A 212 -14.24 22.69 14.71
CA GLN A 212 -15.36 23.26 13.97
C GLN A 212 -16.41 22.21 13.57
N GLY A 213 -16.17 20.93 13.87
CA GLY A 213 -17.06 19.81 13.58
C GLY A 213 -16.93 19.27 12.15
N GLU A 214 -15.84 19.60 11.46
CA GLU A 214 -15.55 19.06 10.14
C GLU A 214 -14.92 17.67 10.32
N TRP A 215 -15.43 16.68 9.59
CA TRP A 215 -14.90 15.32 9.67
C TRP A 215 -13.45 15.28 9.19
N VAL A 216 -12.61 14.57 9.95
CA VAL A 216 -11.18 14.40 9.67
C VAL A 216 -10.90 12.96 9.28
N ASN A 217 -11.32 12.01 10.12
CA ASN A 217 -10.95 10.61 9.99
C ASN A 217 -11.85 9.70 10.84
N SER A 218 -11.72 8.38 10.70
CA SER A 218 -12.33 7.42 11.61
C SER A 218 -11.56 6.10 11.65
N HIS A 219 -11.50 5.43 12.80
CA HIS A 219 -10.92 4.09 12.96
C HIS A 219 -11.89 3.11 13.63
N VAL A 220 -11.61 1.81 13.54
CA VAL A 220 -12.34 0.77 14.26
C VAL A 220 -11.53 0.45 15.50
N ASP A 221 -12.16 0.54 16.66
CA ASP A 221 -11.57 0.07 17.91
C ASP A 221 -11.84 -1.45 18.01
N ASP A 222 -10.78 -2.23 18.05
CA ASP A 222 -10.82 -3.70 18.09
C ASP A 222 -10.85 -4.28 19.51
N GLY A 223 -10.88 -3.42 20.53
CA GLY A 223 -11.14 -3.82 21.91
C GLY A 223 -10.00 -4.64 22.54
N ASP A 224 -8.78 -4.59 22.01
CA ASP A 224 -7.62 -4.99 22.78
C ASP A 224 -7.29 -3.84 23.76
N ASP A 225 -7.72 -4.04 25.01
CA ASP A 225 -7.61 -3.13 26.16
C ASP A 225 -6.15 -2.77 26.57
N ASP A 226 -5.20 -2.67 25.63
CA ASP A 226 -3.78 -2.30 25.85
C ASP A 226 -3.34 -1.06 25.06
N TYR A 227 -4.28 -0.22 24.64
CA TYR A 227 -3.96 1.19 24.41
C TYR A 227 -4.11 1.92 25.74
N ASP A 228 -3.14 1.68 26.64
CA ASP A 228 -2.53 2.83 27.31
C ASP A 228 -2.17 3.74 26.13
N TYR A 229 -2.98 4.77 25.86
CA TYR A 229 -2.46 5.95 25.18
C TYR A 229 -1.40 6.48 26.15
N ASP A 230 -0.22 5.84 26.15
CA ASP A 230 1.04 6.44 26.52
C ASP A 230 1.11 7.67 25.60
N ASP A 231 0.58 8.79 26.10
CA ASP A 231 1.11 10.17 26.24
C ASP A 231 2.08 10.70 25.15
N ASP A 232 2.29 9.96 24.06
CA ASP A 232 3.39 10.05 23.11
C ASP A 232 2.90 9.97 21.65
N ALA A 233 1.71 9.40 21.36
CA ALA A 233 1.22 9.13 20.00
C ALA A 233 0.56 10.33 19.27
N TYR A 234 0.31 11.44 19.97
CA TYR A 234 -0.16 12.68 19.34
C TYR A 234 0.92 13.78 19.36
N GLU A 235 1.60 13.85 18.22
CA GLU A 235 1.86 15.10 17.51
C GLU A 235 2.65 16.20 18.24
N ASN A 236 3.96 16.13 18.04
CA ASN A 236 4.83 17.29 17.92
C ASN A 236 4.25 18.38 16.96
N ASN A 237 3.41 19.30 17.44
CA ASN A 237 3.23 20.66 16.89
C ASN A 237 3.03 20.72 15.34
N ILE A 238 2.15 19.89 14.78
CA ILE A 238 1.92 19.80 13.32
C ILE A 238 1.08 20.99 12.84
N PRO A 239 1.52 21.76 11.83
CA PRO A 239 0.71 22.85 11.29
C PRO A 239 -0.58 22.33 10.63
N ALA A 240 -1.74 22.91 10.97
CA ALA A 240 -3.06 22.49 10.47
C ALA A 240 -3.16 22.41 8.93
N ASN A 241 -2.45 23.28 8.20
CA ASN A 241 -2.42 23.24 6.74
C ASN A 241 -1.68 22.01 6.19
N ILE A 242 -0.70 21.48 6.93
CA ILE A 242 0.06 20.30 6.55
C ILE A 242 -0.77 19.05 6.81
N LYS A 243 -1.37 18.97 8.00
CA LYS A 243 -2.30 17.89 8.36
C LYS A 243 -3.44 17.78 7.33
N ALA A 244 -4.03 18.90 6.91
CA ALA A 244 -5.05 18.91 5.86
C ALA A 244 -4.55 18.41 4.49
N LEU A 245 -3.30 18.69 4.10
CA LEU A 245 -2.71 18.20 2.85
C LEU A 245 -2.49 16.68 2.90
N ILE A 246 -1.98 16.17 4.02
CA ILE A 246 -1.78 14.74 4.28
C ILE A 246 -3.12 14.00 4.21
N ILE A 247 -4.12 14.45 4.96
CA ILE A 247 -5.46 13.86 4.97
C ILE A 247 -6.09 13.89 3.57
N SER A 248 -5.94 15.01 2.84
CA SER A 248 -6.45 15.11 1.47
C SER A 248 -5.76 14.11 0.52
N TYR A 249 -4.47 13.88 0.71
CA TYR A 249 -3.74 12.88 -0.07
C TYR A 249 -4.22 11.47 0.24
N VAL A 250 -4.35 11.12 1.53
CA VAL A 250 -4.83 9.79 1.95
C VAL A 250 -6.23 9.52 1.40
N ASN A 251 -7.18 10.44 1.58
CA ASN A 251 -8.53 10.28 1.08
C ASN A 251 -8.62 10.14 -0.45
N GLN A 252 -7.72 10.79 -1.18
CA GLN A 252 -7.69 10.73 -2.64
C GLN A 252 -7.11 9.40 -3.15
N ASN A 253 -6.06 8.89 -2.50
CA ASN A 253 -5.26 7.78 -3.01
C ASN A 253 -5.60 6.44 -2.34
N TYR A 254 -6.13 6.48 -1.11
CA TYR A 254 -6.56 5.34 -0.31
C TYR A 254 -8.02 5.55 0.13
N PRO A 255 -9.00 5.51 -0.80
CA PRO A 255 -10.38 5.84 -0.50
C PRO A 255 -11.00 4.84 0.47
N GLY A 256 -11.37 5.32 1.67
CA GLY A 256 -11.86 4.47 2.75
C GLY A 256 -10.77 3.90 3.66
N ALA A 257 -9.52 4.36 3.51
CA ALA A 257 -8.50 4.13 4.51
C ALA A 257 -8.78 4.91 5.79
N VAL A 258 -8.36 4.30 6.88
CA VAL A 258 -8.40 4.82 8.24
C VAL A 258 -7.01 5.37 8.57
N ILE A 259 -6.84 6.64 8.93
CA ILE A 259 -5.53 7.11 9.42
C ILE A 259 -5.37 6.69 10.90
N HIS A 260 -4.28 6.07 11.28
CA HIS A 260 -3.99 5.68 12.67
C HIS A 260 -3.20 6.80 13.37
N SER A 261 -2.10 7.25 12.79
CA SER A 261 -1.26 8.31 13.35
C SER A 261 -0.80 9.32 12.28
N ILE A 262 -0.39 10.50 12.71
CA ILE A 262 0.40 11.47 11.91
C ILE A 262 1.46 12.04 12.85
N GLU A 263 2.71 11.61 12.73
CA GLU A 263 3.78 12.01 13.63
C GLU A 263 4.76 12.96 12.95
N ARG A 264 5.19 14.02 13.63
CA ARG A 264 6.23 14.92 13.11
C ARG A 264 7.61 14.51 13.61
N ASN A 265 8.46 14.20 12.66
CA ASN A 265 9.86 13.89 12.87
C ASN A 265 10.71 15.11 13.22
N SER A 266 11.83 14.87 13.92
CA SER A 266 12.82 15.89 14.27
C SER A 266 13.46 16.60 13.06
N ASN A 267 13.53 15.91 11.92
CA ASN A 267 14.01 16.44 10.63
C ASN A 267 12.93 17.28 9.89
N GLY A 268 11.70 17.35 10.42
CA GLY A 268 10.57 18.06 9.86
C GLY A 268 9.68 17.28 8.90
N THR A 269 9.93 16.00 8.64
CA THR A 269 9.01 15.11 7.90
C THR A 269 7.85 14.65 8.77
N TYR A 270 6.86 14.00 8.16
CA TYR A 270 5.72 13.43 8.86
C TYR A 270 5.54 11.95 8.53
N ASP A 271 5.50 11.09 9.54
CA ASP A 271 5.11 9.68 9.40
C ASP A 271 3.61 9.56 9.65
N VAL A 272 2.92 8.68 8.93
CA VAL A 272 1.46 8.62 8.87
C VAL A 272 1.03 7.18 8.69
N GLU A 273 0.63 6.53 9.77
CA GLU A 273 0.07 5.17 9.70
C GLU A 273 -1.36 5.23 9.17
N ILE A 274 -1.71 4.34 8.25
CA ILE A 274 -3.09 4.17 7.76
C ILE A 274 -3.46 2.68 7.69
N TYR A 275 -4.72 2.34 7.89
CA TYR A 275 -5.25 1.01 7.66
C TYR A 275 -6.17 0.99 6.46
N TYR A 276 -5.86 0.13 5.48
CA TYR A 276 -6.54 0.07 4.19
C TYR A 276 -6.59 -1.36 3.64
N ASN A 277 -7.78 -1.86 3.32
CA ASN A 277 -7.98 -3.24 2.84
C ASN A 277 -7.40 -4.32 3.79
N ASN A 278 -7.63 -4.18 5.09
CA ASN A 278 -7.17 -5.10 6.14
C ASN A 278 -5.64 -5.21 6.26
N ARG A 279 -4.92 -4.12 6.02
CA ARG A 279 -3.48 -4.00 6.20
C ARG A 279 -3.16 -2.61 6.72
N GLU A 280 -2.12 -2.50 7.53
CA GLU A 280 -1.58 -1.23 8.02
C GLU A 280 -0.47 -0.73 7.08
N TYR A 281 -0.29 0.57 6.99
CA TYR A 281 0.63 1.21 6.05
C TYR A 281 1.28 2.45 6.66
N ASP A 282 2.60 2.54 6.58
CA ASP A 282 3.36 3.71 7.03
C ASP A 282 3.64 4.65 5.87
N LEU A 283 3.01 5.82 5.87
CA LEU A 283 3.22 6.84 4.86
C LEU A 283 4.14 7.95 5.38
N LEU A 284 5.12 8.35 4.58
CA LEU A 284 6.04 9.44 4.87
C LEU A 284 5.71 10.66 4.01
N PHE A 285 5.70 11.85 4.60
CA PHE A 285 5.48 13.13 3.95
C PHE A 285 6.61 14.12 4.25
N ASP A 286 6.90 15.02 3.30
CA ASP A 286 7.90 16.07 3.49
C ASP A 286 7.42 17.18 4.42
N ALA A 287 8.32 18.10 4.77
CA ALA A 287 8.01 19.24 5.63
C ALA A 287 6.93 20.20 5.08
N GLN A 288 6.55 20.06 3.81
CA GLN A 288 5.49 20.83 3.15
C GLN A 288 4.18 20.02 3.00
N GLY A 289 4.12 18.79 3.49
CA GLY A 289 2.94 17.92 3.41
C GLY A 289 2.80 17.21 2.06
N ASN A 290 3.84 17.15 1.24
CA ASN A 290 3.83 16.36 0.02
C ASN A 290 4.23 14.91 0.34
N PHE A 291 3.51 13.96 -0.24
CA PHE A 291 3.81 12.54 -0.10
C PHE A 291 5.22 12.21 -0.59
N ILE A 292 5.96 11.46 0.21
CA ILE A 292 7.28 10.91 -0.11
C ILE A 292 7.11 9.41 -0.42
N SER A 293 6.63 8.60 0.52
CA SER A 293 6.53 7.14 0.37
C SER A 293 5.41 6.54 1.22
N GLY A 294 5.06 5.28 0.96
CA GLY A 294 4.22 4.45 1.80
C GLY A 294 4.81 3.05 1.84
N ASN A 295 4.76 2.36 2.98
CA ASN A 295 5.06 0.94 3.13
C ASN A 295 3.83 0.24 3.74
N VAL A 296 3.77 -1.09 3.72
CA VAL A 296 2.85 -1.86 4.58
C VAL A 296 3.57 -2.12 5.90
N ASP A 297 2.95 -1.85 7.06
CA ASP A 297 3.56 -2.18 8.36
C ASP A 297 3.52 -3.71 8.54
N ASP A 298 4.52 -4.36 7.95
CA ASP A 298 4.90 -5.70 8.28
C ASP A 298 5.94 -5.52 9.40
N GLN A 299 5.54 -5.78 10.65
CA GLN A 299 6.26 -5.57 11.93
C GLN A 299 7.70 -6.12 12.07
N ASP A 300 8.38 -6.44 10.98
CA ASP A 300 9.74 -6.95 10.92
C ASP A 300 10.51 -6.16 9.83
N ASP A 301 11.12 -5.02 10.18
CA ASP A 301 12.55 -4.76 9.94
C ASP A 301 12.93 -3.28 10.13
N ASP A 302 13.61 -3.03 11.25
CA ASP A 302 14.33 -1.79 11.60
C ASP A 302 15.53 -1.58 10.65
N ASP A 303 15.24 -1.20 9.41
CA ASP A 303 16.27 -0.96 8.39
C ASP A 303 16.67 0.52 8.39
N ASN A 304 17.82 0.77 9.04
CA ASN A 304 18.53 2.05 9.13
C ASN A 304 19.03 2.55 7.75
N ILE A 305 18.10 2.85 6.84
CA ILE A 305 18.34 3.34 5.48
C ILE A 305 18.55 4.86 5.53
N PRO A 306 19.68 5.39 5.04
CA PRO A 306 19.90 6.84 4.98
C PRO A 306 18.80 7.54 4.16
N ALA A 307 18.23 8.61 4.70
CA ALA A 307 17.10 9.33 4.10
C ALA A 307 17.35 9.79 2.65
N ASP A 308 18.60 10.14 2.31
CA ASP A 308 18.98 10.54 0.95
C ASP A 308 18.96 9.37 -0.04
N ILE A 309 19.26 8.16 0.44
CA ILE A 309 19.20 6.93 -0.35
C ILE A 309 17.75 6.50 -0.55
N LYS A 310 16.96 6.48 0.52
CA LYS A 310 15.51 6.21 0.47
C LYS A 310 14.83 7.16 -0.53
N ALA A 311 15.11 8.47 -0.46
CA ALA A 311 14.58 9.45 -1.39
C ALA A 311 15.00 9.21 -2.85
N LYS A 312 16.23 8.74 -3.13
CA LYS A 312 16.65 8.40 -4.51
C LYS A 312 15.90 7.20 -5.07
N ILE A 313 15.73 6.17 -4.27
CA ILE A 313 15.00 4.95 -4.61
C ILE A 313 13.55 5.31 -4.96
N ILE A 314 12.89 6.06 -4.09
CA ILE A 314 11.52 6.54 -4.28
C ILE A 314 11.39 7.40 -5.54
N ASN A 315 12.29 8.36 -5.75
CA ASN A 315 12.27 9.20 -6.96
C ASN A 315 12.42 8.37 -8.24
N TYR A 316 13.21 7.31 -8.19
CA TYR A 316 13.30 6.36 -9.29
C TYR A 316 11.97 5.62 -9.49
N VAL A 317 11.34 5.11 -8.42
CA VAL A 317 10.02 4.44 -8.52
C VAL A 317 8.97 5.39 -9.10
N ASN A 318 8.77 6.56 -8.52
CA ASN A 318 7.75 7.52 -8.99
C ASN A 318 7.94 7.96 -10.44
N ARG A 319 9.20 8.08 -10.89
CA ARG A 319 9.51 8.48 -12.27
C ARG A 319 9.28 7.37 -13.27
N ASN A 320 9.57 6.12 -12.91
CA ASN A 320 9.60 4.99 -13.85
C ASN A 320 8.36 4.07 -13.72
N TYR A 321 7.68 4.10 -12.58
CA TYR A 321 6.49 3.34 -12.23
C TYR A 321 5.41 4.29 -11.67
N PRO A 322 4.89 5.22 -12.49
CA PRO A 322 3.95 6.23 -12.03
C PRO A 322 2.64 5.59 -11.55
N GLY A 323 2.30 5.79 -10.27
CA GLY A 323 1.15 5.14 -9.64
C GLY A 323 1.42 3.72 -9.14
N ALA A 324 2.68 3.29 -9.08
CA ALA A 324 3.05 2.11 -8.31
C ALA A 324 2.93 2.38 -6.82
N PHE A 325 2.44 1.38 -6.11
CA PHE A 325 2.43 1.33 -4.65
C PHE A 325 3.75 0.70 -4.19
N ILE A 326 4.50 1.32 -3.30
CA ILE A 326 5.71 0.71 -2.71
C ILE A 326 5.24 -0.08 -1.48
N LYS A 327 5.57 -1.36 -1.40
CA LYS A 327 5.27 -2.23 -0.26
C LYS A 327 6.33 -2.07 0.82
N ASP A 328 7.59 -2.15 0.41
CA ASP A 328 8.71 -2.12 1.33
C ASP A 328 9.97 -1.57 0.63
N ILE A 329 10.91 -1.04 1.42
CA ILE A 329 12.28 -0.75 1.00
C ILE A 329 13.22 -1.27 2.10
N GLU A 330 13.91 -2.37 1.83
CA GLU A 330 14.85 -3.01 2.76
C GLU A 330 16.32 -2.82 2.35
N ARG A 331 17.23 -2.88 3.33
CA ARG A 331 18.67 -2.88 3.16
C ARG A 331 19.22 -4.30 3.28
N LYS A 332 19.69 -4.82 2.16
CA LYS A 332 20.34 -6.14 2.10
C LYS A 332 21.69 -6.16 2.82
N SER A 333 22.05 -7.32 3.36
CA SER A 333 23.31 -7.57 4.09
C SER A 333 24.59 -7.25 3.31
N ASN A 334 24.52 -7.26 1.98
CA ASN A 334 25.60 -6.90 1.06
C ASN A 334 25.73 -5.37 0.82
N GLY A 335 24.87 -4.56 1.45
CA GLY A 335 24.83 -3.10 1.33
C GLY A 335 24.03 -2.56 0.15
N THR A 336 23.32 -3.40 -0.62
CA THR A 336 22.32 -2.97 -1.61
C THR A 336 20.97 -2.72 -0.92
N TYR A 337 20.04 -2.11 -1.65
CA TYR A 337 18.66 -1.93 -1.21
C TYR A 337 17.71 -2.66 -2.15
N LYS A 338 16.59 -3.17 -1.64
CA LYS A 338 15.48 -3.73 -2.43
C LYS A 338 14.25 -2.88 -2.15
N ALA A 339 13.48 -2.53 -3.16
CA ALA A 339 12.17 -1.89 -3.02
C ALA A 339 11.12 -2.78 -3.64
N GLU A 340 10.21 -3.29 -2.84
CA GLU A 340 9.07 -4.08 -3.29
C GLU A 340 7.96 -3.13 -3.71
N ILE A 341 7.39 -3.29 -4.90
CA ILE A 341 6.35 -2.40 -5.43
C ILE A 341 5.21 -3.20 -6.08
N VAL A 342 3.97 -2.74 -5.96
CA VAL A 342 2.82 -3.18 -6.74
C VAL A 342 2.59 -2.18 -7.88
N TYR A 343 2.65 -2.63 -9.11
CA TYR A 343 2.37 -1.82 -10.29
C TYR A 343 1.53 -2.61 -11.30
N ASN A 344 0.41 -2.04 -11.77
CA ASN A 344 -0.53 -2.73 -12.69
C ASN A 344 -0.98 -4.13 -12.19
N ASN A 345 -1.30 -4.25 -10.90
CA ASN A 345 -1.70 -5.51 -10.24
C ASN A 345 -0.64 -6.62 -10.28
N LYS A 346 0.64 -6.25 -10.39
CA LYS A 346 1.79 -7.17 -10.28
C LYS A 346 2.79 -6.64 -9.28
N GLU A 347 3.43 -7.55 -8.56
CA GLU A 347 4.44 -7.25 -7.56
C GLU A 347 5.83 -7.29 -8.19
N TYR A 348 6.69 -6.36 -7.78
CA TYR A 348 8.03 -6.21 -8.33
C TYR A 348 9.06 -5.93 -7.25
N ASP A 349 10.23 -6.55 -7.40
CA ASP A 349 11.38 -6.39 -6.54
C ASP A 349 12.45 -5.56 -7.23
N LEU A 350 12.61 -4.31 -6.82
CA LEU A 350 13.55 -3.37 -7.41
C LEU A 350 14.84 -3.28 -6.59
N LEU A 351 15.96 -3.71 -7.15
CA LEU A 351 17.27 -3.67 -6.49
C LEU A 351 18.03 -2.37 -6.80
N PHE A 352 18.71 -1.80 -5.81
CA PHE A 352 19.50 -0.57 -5.89
C PHE A 352 20.87 -0.73 -5.25
N ASP A 353 21.88 -0.03 -5.77
CA ASP A 353 23.23 -0.05 -5.20
C ASP A 353 23.33 0.72 -3.88
N ALA A 354 24.50 0.63 -3.22
CA ALA A 354 24.76 1.30 -1.95
C ALA A 354 24.68 2.86 -2.01
N GLN A 355 24.52 3.44 -3.20
CA GLN A 355 24.34 4.89 -3.42
C GLN A 355 22.92 5.24 -3.87
N GLY A 356 22.00 4.27 -3.89
CA GLY A 356 20.60 4.43 -4.28
C GLY A 356 20.37 4.47 -5.79
N ASN A 357 21.34 4.04 -6.61
CA ASN A 357 21.14 3.94 -8.05
C ASN A 357 20.52 2.58 -8.42
N PHE A 358 19.54 2.60 -9.30
CA PHE A 358 18.85 1.39 -9.75
C PHE A 358 19.81 0.37 -10.36
N ILE A 359 19.66 -0.89 -9.94
CA ILE A 359 20.29 -2.07 -10.50
C ILE A 359 19.25 -2.80 -11.36
N SER A 360 18.25 -3.46 -10.77
CA SER A 360 17.34 -4.38 -11.49
C SER A 360 15.92 -4.36 -10.93
N GLY A 361 14.96 -4.93 -11.65
CA GLY A 361 13.59 -5.12 -11.19
C GLY A 361 13.10 -6.49 -11.61
N ASN A 362 12.56 -7.29 -10.69
CA ASN A 362 11.99 -8.62 -10.98
C ASN A 362 10.50 -8.66 -10.63
N VAL A 363 9.69 -9.55 -11.23
CA VAL A 363 8.33 -9.85 -10.74
C VAL A 363 8.46 -10.87 -9.60
N ASP A 364 7.85 -10.60 -8.45
CA ASP A 364 8.00 -11.35 -7.19
C ASP A 364 7.43 -12.78 -7.26
N ASP A 365 8.13 -13.70 -7.93
CA ASP A 365 7.72 -15.12 -7.96
C ASP A 365 8.87 -16.14 -8.20
N GLN A 366 10.15 -15.75 -8.08
CA GLN A 366 11.26 -16.72 -8.15
C GLN A 366 12.45 -16.31 -7.25
N ASP A 367 12.58 -17.02 -6.12
CA ASP A 367 13.71 -17.08 -5.18
C ASP A 367 15.10 -17.47 -5.79
N ASP A 368 15.34 -17.25 -7.08
CA ASP A 368 16.55 -17.73 -7.79
C ASP A 368 17.59 -16.63 -8.08
N ASP A 369 17.40 -15.40 -7.59
CA ASP A 369 18.22 -14.22 -7.96
C ASP A 369 19.56 -14.10 -7.18
N ASP A 370 19.84 -15.01 -6.24
CA ASP A 370 20.96 -14.92 -5.29
C ASP A 370 22.36 -15.28 -5.83
N ASN A 371 22.53 -15.51 -7.14
CA ASN A 371 23.81 -16.02 -7.68
C ASN A 371 24.35 -15.33 -8.95
N ILE A 372 23.95 -14.08 -9.22
CA ILE A 372 24.51 -13.28 -10.33
C ILE A 372 25.52 -12.26 -9.79
N PRO A 373 26.81 -12.30 -10.19
CA PRO A 373 27.77 -11.29 -9.76
C PRO A 373 27.35 -9.88 -10.18
N ALA A 374 27.35 -8.92 -9.25
CA ALA A 374 26.86 -7.55 -9.48
C ALA A 374 27.44 -6.85 -10.73
N HIS A 375 28.73 -7.09 -11.02
CA HIS A 375 29.39 -6.54 -12.21
C HIS A 375 28.86 -7.12 -13.54
N ILE A 376 28.37 -8.37 -13.52
CA ILE A 376 27.74 -9.01 -14.67
C ILE A 376 26.33 -8.46 -14.86
N LYS A 377 25.54 -8.39 -13.77
CA LYS A 377 24.20 -7.80 -13.78
C LYS A 377 24.24 -6.38 -14.34
N ALA A 378 25.14 -5.53 -13.84
CA ALA A 378 25.33 -4.16 -14.33
C ALA A 378 25.69 -4.09 -15.82
N LYS A 379 26.45 -5.05 -16.34
CA LYS A 379 26.82 -5.09 -17.75
C LYS A 379 25.65 -5.47 -18.66
N ILE A 380 24.81 -6.40 -18.21
CA ILE A 380 23.55 -6.80 -18.86
C ILE A 380 22.60 -5.60 -18.91
N ILE A 381 22.38 -4.93 -17.78
CA ILE A 381 21.50 -3.76 -17.67
C ILE A 381 21.98 -2.61 -18.58
N ASN A 382 23.28 -2.32 -18.58
CA ASN A 382 23.85 -1.30 -19.47
C ASN A 382 23.65 -1.64 -20.95
N TYR A 383 23.73 -2.92 -21.31
CA TYR A 383 23.40 -3.36 -22.65
C TYR A 383 21.91 -3.13 -22.96
N VAL A 384 20.99 -3.52 -22.07
CA VAL A 384 19.55 -3.29 -22.27
C VAL A 384 19.25 -1.80 -22.43
N ASN A 385 19.68 -0.95 -21.48
CA ASN A 385 19.40 0.48 -21.52
C ASN A 385 19.94 1.17 -22.78
N ARG A 386 21.10 0.71 -23.28
CA ARG A 386 21.73 1.29 -24.47
C ARG A 386 21.04 0.86 -25.77
N ASN A 387 20.61 -0.39 -25.86
CA ASN A 387 20.10 -0.97 -27.12
C ASN A 387 18.56 -1.06 -27.16
N TYR A 388 17.90 -1.01 -26.01
CA TYR A 388 16.46 -1.08 -25.81
C TYR A 388 16.00 0.09 -24.91
N PRO A 389 16.15 1.35 -25.36
CA PRO A 389 15.86 2.52 -24.53
C PRO A 389 14.36 2.57 -24.18
N GLY A 390 14.06 2.53 -22.87
CA GLY A 390 12.69 2.47 -22.37
C GLY A 390 12.11 1.05 -22.31
N ALA A 391 12.91 0.01 -22.51
CA ALA A 391 12.51 -1.35 -22.20
C ALA A 391 12.41 -1.57 -20.68
N PHE A 392 11.40 -2.34 -20.30
CA PHE A 392 11.18 -2.81 -18.95
C PHE A 392 11.88 -4.15 -18.77
N ILE A 393 12.85 -4.28 -17.85
CA ILE A 393 13.47 -5.58 -17.54
C ILE A 393 12.56 -6.29 -16.54
N LYS A 394 12.10 -7.49 -16.89
CA LYS A 394 11.23 -8.36 -16.09
C LYS A 394 11.98 -9.29 -15.16
N ASP A 395 13.11 -9.83 -15.65
CA ASP A 395 13.94 -10.77 -14.91
C ASP A 395 15.36 -10.79 -15.50
N ILE A 396 16.34 -11.17 -14.69
CA ILE A 396 17.67 -11.57 -15.13
C ILE A 396 18.06 -12.84 -14.37
N GLU A 397 18.10 -13.97 -15.05
CA GLU A 397 18.39 -15.27 -14.45
C GLU A 397 19.74 -15.85 -14.91
N ARG A 398 20.39 -16.65 -14.06
CA ARG A 398 21.58 -17.43 -14.42
C ARG A 398 21.18 -18.83 -14.84
N LYS A 399 21.48 -19.19 -16.09
CA LYS A 399 21.25 -20.53 -16.62
C LYS A 399 22.28 -21.55 -16.11
N SER A 400 21.89 -22.82 -16.07
CA SER A 400 22.70 -23.95 -15.57
C SER A 400 24.03 -24.14 -16.32
N ASN A 401 24.10 -23.69 -17.57
CA ASN A 401 25.30 -23.69 -18.42
C ASN A 401 26.26 -22.51 -18.15
N GLY A 402 25.92 -21.62 -17.19
CA GLY A 402 26.70 -20.44 -16.82
C GLY A 402 26.44 -19.19 -17.66
N THR A 403 25.50 -19.20 -18.61
CA THR A 403 25.00 -18.01 -19.30
C THR A 403 23.97 -17.28 -18.45
N TYR A 404 23.58 -16.06 -18.84
CA TYR A 404 22.49 -15.31 -18.22
C TYR A 404 21.40 -15.04 -19.25
N LYS A 405 20.15 -14.99 -18.82
CA LYS A 405 19.01 -14.58 -19.65
C LYS A 405 18.37 -13.36 -18.99
N ALA A 406 18.06 -12.31 -19.75
CA ALA A 406 17.31 -11.16 -19.29
C ALA A 406 15.99 -11.07 -20.06
N GLU A 407 14.88 -11.19 -19.35
CA GLU A 407 13.55 -11.01 -19.91
C GLU A 407 13.22 -9.52 -19.90
N ILE A 408 12.79 -8.97 -21.04
CA ILE A 408 12.45 -7.55 -21.17
C ILE A 408 11.14 -7.34 -21.91
N VAL A 409 10.42 -6.25 -21.64
CA VAL A 409 9.31 -5.76 -22.45
C VAL A 409 9.73 -4.50 -23.17
N TYR A 410 9.65 -4.50 -24.49
CA TYR A 410 9.99 -3.36 -25.33
C TYR A 410 8.95 -3.20 -26.43
N ASN A 411 8.40 -2.00 -26.63
CA ASN A 411 7.35 -1.74 -27.64
C ASN A 411 6.14 -2.72 -27.55
N ASN A 412 5.68 -3.02 -26.34
CA ASN A 412 4.58 -3.96 -26.06
C ASN A 412 4.84 -5.41 -26.52
N LYS A 413 6.10 -5.80 -26.71
CA LYS A 413 6.52 -7.18 -26.97
C LYS A 413 7.53 -7.62 -25.92
N GLU A 414 7.50 -8.89 -25.58
CA GLU A 414 8.41 -9.49 -24.60
C GLU A 414 9.59 -10.13 -25.33
N TYR A 415 10.79 -9.99 -24.77
CA TYR A 415 12.02 -10.48 -25.35
C TYR A 415 12.90 -11.18 -24.32
N ASP A 416 13.54 -12.25 -24.76
CA ASP A 416 14.50 -13.06 -24.02
C ASP A 416 15.91 -12.78 -24.50
N LEU A 417 16.69 -12.03 -23.72
CA LEU A 417 18.05 -11.65 -24.07
C LEU A 417 19.09 -12.55 -23.38
N LEU A 418 19.85 -13.32 -24.15
CA LEU A 418 20.89 -14.22 -23.65
C LEU A 418 22.26 -13.52 -23.59
N PHE A 419 23.06 -13.80 -22.55
CA PHE A 419 24.38 -13.23 -22.30
C PHE A 419 25.38 -14.33 -21.88
N ASP A 420 26.65 -14.18 -22.25
CA ASP A 420 27.71 -15.12 -21.85
C ASP A 420 28.07 -15.03 -20.37
N ALA A 421 28.94 -15.93 -19.90
CA ALA A 421 29.40 -15.96 -18.51
C ALA A 421 30.11 -14.66 -18.04
N GLN A 422 30.51 -13.78 -18.97
CA GLN A 422 31.12 -12.48 -18.71
C GLN A 422 30.15 -11.31 -18.94
N GLY A 423 28.85 -11.57 -19.12
CA GLY A 423 27.81 -10.57 -19.33
C GLY A 423 27.86 -9.88 -20.70
N ASN A 424 28.51 -10.48 -21.70
CA ASN A 424 28.43 -9.99 -23.08
C ASN A 424 27.19 -10.56 -23.76
N PHE A 425 26.47 -9.73 -24.51
CA PHE A 425 25.27 -10.15 -25.24
C PHE A 425 25.58 -11.27 -26.25
N ILE A 426 24.70 -12.28 -26.24
CA ILE A 426 24.63 -13.37 -27.20
C ILE A 426 23.44 -13.13 -28.14
N SER A 427 22.19 -13.27 -27.69
CA SER A 427 21.01 -13.18 -28.59
C SER A 427 19.80 -12.55 -27.90
N GLY A 428 18.79 -12.20 -28.69
CA GLY A 428 17.49 -11.73 -28.20
C GLY A 428 16.38 -12.34 -29.04
N ASN A 429 15.40 -12.98 -28.42
CA ASN A 429 14.25 -13.61 -29.09
C ASN A 429 12.93 -13.02 -28.57
N VAL A 430 11.88 -12.95 -29.38
CA VAL A 430 10.52 -12.59 -28.88
C VAL A 430 9.92 -13.79 -28.17
N ASP A 431 9.42 -13.61 -26.94
CA ASP A 431 8.92 -14.69 -26.08
C ASP A 431 7.75 -15.45 -26.75
N ASN A 432 8.03 -16.67 -27.25
CA ASN A 432 7.13 -17.79 -27.56
C ASN A 432 7.74 -18.93 -28.42
N GLN A 433 9.07 -19.03 -28.57
CA GLN A 433 9.67 -20.20 -29.24
C GLN A 433 10.87 -20.74 -28.47
N ASP A 434 10.63 -21.81 -27.72
CA ASP A 434 11.58 -22.71 -27.05
C ASP A 434 12.57 -23.42 -28.02
N ASP A 435 12.96 -22.81 -29.14
CA ASP A 435 13.77 -23.47 -30.18
C ASP A 435 15.26 -23.04 -30.21
N ASP A 436 15.71 -22.27 -29.21
CA ASP A 436 17.08 -21.71 -29.18
C ASP A 436 18.16 -22.70 -28.64
N ASP A 437 17.75 -23.90 -28.20
CA ASP A 437 18.61 -24.86 -27.49
C ASP A 437 19.58 -25.70 -28.37
N ASN A 438 19.65 -25.44 -29.69
CA ASN A 438 20.42 -26.31 -30.60
C ASN A 438 21.41 -25.61 -31.56
N ILE A 439 21.81 -24.37 -31.28
CA ILE A 439 22.86 -23.66 -32.04
C ILE A 439 24.19 -23.67 -31.29
N PRO A 440 25.28 -24.22 -31.85
CA PRO A 440 26.59 -24.16 -31.20
C PRO A 440 27.04 -22.72 -30.94
N ALA A 441 27.46 -22.40 -29.72
CA ALA A 441 27.80 -21.03 -29.30
C ALA A 441 28.79 -20.30 -30.23
N HIS A 442 29.79 -21.02 -30.78
CA HIS A 442 30.76 -20.46 -31.73
C HIS A 442 30.15 -20.09 -33.08
N ILE A 443 29.09 -20.79 -33.51
CA ILE A 443 28.34 -20.48 -34.73
C ILE A 443 27.45 -19.26 -34.50
N LYS A 444 26.73 -19.25 -33.38
CA LYS A 444 25.88 -18.13 -32.96
C LYS A 444 26.69 -16.83 -32.90
N ALA A 445 27.82 -16.84 -32.17
CA ALA A 445 28.73 -15.69 -32.08
C ALA A 445 29.23 -15.20 -33.45
N LYS A 446 29.45 -16.11 -34.40
CA LYS A 446 29.88 -15.77 -35.76
C LYS A 446 28.78 -15.08 -36.56
N ILE A 447 27.53 -15.54 -36.43
CA ILE A 447 26.34 -14.93 -37.03
C ILE A 447 26.15 -13.51 -36.47
N ILE A 448 26.16 -13.35 -35.16
CA ILE A 448 25.99 -12.05 -34.48
C ILE A 448 27.10 -11.06 -34.88
N ASN A 449 28.35 -11.52 -34.92
CA ASN A 449 29.47 -10.68 -35.36
C ASN A 449 29.32 -10.22 -36.81
N TYR A 450 28.77 -11.07 -37.69
CA TYR A 450 28.44 -10.68 -39.05
C TYR A 450 27.34 -9.61 -39.05
N ILE A 451 26.26 -9.80 -38.29
CA ILE A 451 25.15 -8.83 -38.22
C ILE A 451 25.66 -7.49 -37.71
N ASN A 452 26.34 -7.44 -36.56
CA ASN A 452 26.86 -6.21 -35.98
C ASN A 452 27.81 -5.45 -36.91
N ARG A 453 28.59 -6.18 -37.72
CA ARG A 453 29.56 -5.56 -38.64
C ARG A 453 28.90 -4.99 -39.91
N ASN A 454 27.88 -5.66 -40.43
CA ASN A 454 27.31 -5.32 -41.75
C ASN A 454 25.94 -4.62 -41.66
N TYR A 455 25.24 -4.76 -40.53
CA TYR A 455 23.95 -4.15 -40.22
C TYR A 455 24.04 -3.43 -38.85
N PRO A 456 24.86 -2.38 -38.74
CA PRO A 456 25.11 -1.73 -37.46
C PRO A 456 23.84 -1.07 -36.92
N GLY A 457 23.41 -1.48 -35.71
CA GLY A 457 22.15 -1.02 -35.13
C GLY A 457 20.92 -1.79 -35.60
N ALA A 458 21.09 -2.90 -36.32
CA ALA A 458 19.99 -3.82 -36.56
C ALA A 458 19.52 -4.48 -35.27
N PHE A 459 18.20 -4.60 -35.14
CA PHE A 459 17.53 -5.36 -34.10
C PHE A 459 17.47 -6.83 -34.53
N ILE A 460 17.99 -7.77 -33.75
CA ILE A 460 17.89 -9.22 -34.06
C ILE A 460 16.60 -9.72 -33.38
N LYS A 461 15.66 -10.24 -34.18
CA LYS A 461 14.39 -10.82 -33.72
C LYS A 461 14.54 -12.27 -33.30
N ASP A 462 15.28 -13.06 -34.08
CA ASP A 462 15.48 -14.48 -33.85
C ASP A 462 16.73 -14.98 -34.59
N ILE A 463 17.33 -16.07 -34.11
CA ILE A 463 18.32 -16.87 -34.83
C ILE A 463 17.94 -18.34 -34.66
N GLU A 464 17.50 -18.97 -35.75
CA GLU A 464 17.01 -20.35 -35.74
C GLU A 464 17.94 -21.30 -36.52
N ARG A 465 18.00 -22.57 -36.09
CA ARG A 465 18.64 -23.66 -36.84
C ARG A 465 17.62 -24.38 -37.71
N LYS A 466 17.83 -24.35 -39.02
CA LYS A 466 16.99 -25.09 -39.98
C LYS A 466 17.30 -26.59 -39.96
N SER A 467 16.31 -27.41 -40.32
CA SER A 467 16.40 -28.88 -40.35
C SER A 467 17.52 -29.44 -41.24
N ASN A 468 17.95 -28.68 -42.25
CA ASN A 468 19.08 -28.99 -43.13
C ASN A 468 20.47 -28.62 -42.53
N GLY A 469 20.52 -28.16 -41.29
CA GLY A 469 21.74 -27.76 -40.59
C GLY A 469 22.26 -26.36 -40.91
N THR A 470 21.50 -25.54 -41.66
CA THR A 470 21.76 -24.11 -41.88
C THR A 470 21.12 -23.26 -40.78
N TYR A 471 21.37 -21.95 -40.78
CA TYR A 471 20.80 -21.02 -39.80
C TYR A 471 20.13 -19.85 -40.52
N LYS A 472 19.03 -19.34 -39.97
CA LYS A 472 18.37 -18.10 -40.40
C LYS A 472 18.41 -17.13 -39.21
N ALA A 473 18.71 -15.86 -39.46
CA ALA A 473 18.59 -14.80 -38.47
C ALA A 473 17.61 -13.75 -38.99
N GLU A 474 16.54 -13.53 -38.25
CA GLU A 474 15.56 -12.48 -38.53
C GLU A 474 16.02 -11.18 -37.88
N ILE A 475 16.12 -10.10 -38.65
CA ILE A 475 16.56 -8.78 -38.15
C ILE A 475 15.63 -7.66 -38.62
N VAL A 476 15.51 -6.57 -37.85
CA VAL A 476 14.95 -5.29 -38.30
C VAL A 476 16.11 -4.31 -38.48
N TYR A 477 16.29 -3.76 -39.67
CA TYR A 477 17.32 -2.77 -39.96
C TYR A 477 16.71 -1.63 -40.78
N ASN A 478 16.86 -0.38 -40.32
CA ASN A 478 16.25 0.81 -40.95
C ASN A 478 14.74 0.64 -41.23
N ASN A 479 13.99 0.15 -40.24
CA ASN A 479 12.54 -0.13 -40.32
C ASN A 479 12.15 -1.16 -41.40
N THR A 480 13.10 -1.94 -41.91
CA THR A 480 12.85 -3.04 -42.84
C THR A 480 13.24 -4.34 -42.15
N GLU A 481 12.39 -5.35 -42.26
CA GLU A 481 12.63 -6.68 -41.70
C GLU A 481 13.39 -7.53 -42.72
N TYR A 482 14.38 -8.30 -42.28
CA TYR A 482 15.26 -9.10 -43.13
C TYR A 482 15.48 -10.49 -42.57
N ASP A 483 15.54 -11.46 -43.48
CA ASP A 483 15.97 -12.83 -43.21
C ASP A 483 17.40 -13.05 -43.71
N LEU A 484 18.32 -13.28 -42.79
CA LEU A 484 19.72 -13.54 -43.09
C LEU A 484 20.02 -15.03 -43.01
N LEU A 485 20.40 -15.65 -44.12
CA LEU A 485 20.72 -17.07 -44.20
C LEU A 485 22.22 -17.32 -44.00
N PHE A 486 22.57 -18.35 -43.24
CA PHE A 486 23.94 -18.76 -42.94
C PHE A 486 24.14 -20.27 -43.16
N ASN A 487 25.31 -20.67 -43.63
CA ASN A 487 25.63 -22.08 -43.83
C ASN A 487 25.91 -22.81 -42.49
N ALA A 488 26.09 -24.13 -42.55
CA ALA A 488 26.33 -24.96 -41.37
C ALA A 488 27.56 -24.56 -40.52
N GLN A 489 28.49 -23.77 -41.08
CA GLN A 489 29.66 -23.23 -40.39
C GLN A 489 29.49 -21.75 -39.97
N GLY A 490 28.26 -21.22 -39.99
CA GLY A 490 27.92 -19.85 -39.57
C GLY A 490 28.44 -18.76 -40.50
N ASN A 491 28.74 -19.09 -41.77
CA ASN A 491 29.10 -18.06 -42.75
C ASN A 491 27.84 -17.57 -43.47
N PHE A 492 27.74 -16.25 -43.67
CA PHE A 492 26.65 -15.63 -44.41
C PHE A 492 26.51 -16.22 -45.82
N VAL A 493 25.27 -16.44 -46.21
CA VAL A 493 24.86 -16.95 -47.52
C VAL A 493 24.06 -15.87 -48.25
N SER A 494 22.92 -15.42 -47.72
CA SER A 494 22.08 -14.43 -48.40
C SER A 494 21.25 -13.62 -47.41
N ALA A 495 20.66 -12.52 -47.87
CA ALA A 495 19.73 -11.70 -47.13
C ALA A 495 18.46 -11.48 -47.98
N HIS A 496 17.30 -11.64 -47.36
CA HIS A 496 15.98 -11.42 -47.93
C HIS A 496 15.21 -10.38 -47.12
N ILE A 497 14.19 -9.74 -47.70
CA ILE A 497 13.25 -8.91 -46.93
C ILE A 497 12.15 -9.84 -46.39
N ASP A 498 11.89 -9.78 -45.08
CA ASP A 498 10.88 -10.58 -44.37
C ASP A 498 9.48 -10.32 -44.96
N GLY A 499 8.70 -11.38 -45.18
CA GLY A 499 7.37 -11.31 -45.83
C GLY A 499 7.35 -11.42 -47.37
N TYR A 500 8.50 -11.60 -48.03
CA TYR A 500 8.57 -11.93 -49.47
C TYR A 500 8.66 -13.44 -49.74
N GLU A 501 8.36 -14.31 -48.76
CA GLU A 501 8.40 -15.78 -48.93
C GLU A 501 7.13 -16.39 -49.57
N ASP A 502 6.11 -15.61 -49.94
CA ASP A 502 4.79 -16.19 -50.30
C ASP A 502 4.58 -16.60 -51.78
N ASP A 503 5.55 -16.44 -52.68
CA ASP A 503 5.43 -16.94 -54.08
C ASP A 503 6.45 -18.04 -54.46
N ASP A 504 7.21 -18.56 -53.47
CA ASP A 504 8.39 -19.42 -53.70
C ASP A 504 8.09 -20.93 -53.77
N ASP A 505 6.84 -21.35 -53.52
CA ASP A 505 6.43 -22.77 -53.48
C ASP A 505 6.59 -23.52 -54.81
N ASN A 506 6.94 -22.82 -55.90
CA ASN A 506 7.08 -23.38 -57.25
C ASN A 506 8.49 -23.34 -57.85
N ILE A 507 9.53 -22.97 -57.07
CA ILE A 507 10.92 -22.97 -57.54
C ILE A 507 11.67 -24.22 -57.02
N PRO A 508 12.21 -25.08 -57.90
CA PRO A 508 13.00 -26.22 -57.44
C PRO A 508 14.22 -25.77 -56.62
N ALA A 509 14.42 -26.35 -55.44
CA ALA A 509 15.48 -25.94 -54.49
C ALA A 509 16.89 -25.87 -55.11
N HIS A 510 17.22 -26.78 -56.05
CA HIS A 510 18.50 -26.77 -56.75
C HIS A 510 18.67 -25.58 -57.71
N ILE A 511 17.57 -25.05 -58.26
CA ILE A 511 17.55 -23.86 -59.10
C ILE A 511 17.68 -22.61 -58.23
N LYS A 512 16.88 -22.51 -57.15
CA LYS A 512 16.97 -21.42 -56.18
C LYS A 512 18.39 -21.27 -55.63
N ALA A 513 19.00 -22.38 -55.21
CA ALA A 513 20.40 -22.40 -54.76
C ALA A 513 21.39 -21.92 -55.84
N LYS A 514 21.16 -22.25 -57.11
CA LYS A 514 22.03 -21.85 -58.22
C LYS A 514 21.94 -20.35 -58.50
N ILE A 515 20.73 -19.78 -58.44
CA ILE A 515 20.47 -18.34 -58.58
C ILE A 515 21.14 -17.59 -57.43
N ILE A 516 20.90 -17.99 -56.18
CA ILE A 516 21.51 -17.38 -54.99
C ILE A 516 23.04 -17.41 -55.08
N ASN A 517 23.63 -18.56 -55.46
CA ASN A 517 25.08 -18.68 -55.64
C ASN A 517 25.62 -17.74 -56.72
N TYR A 518 24.87 -17.52 -57.80
CA TYR A 518 25.24 -16.56 -58.83
C TYR A 518 25.21 -15.12 -58.27
N VAL A 519 24.16 -14.73 -57.54
CA VAL A 519 24.06 -13.42 -56.90
C VAL A 519 25.23 -13.19 -55.97
N ASN A 520 25.47 -14.11 -55.04
CA ASN A 520 26.55 -13.98 -54.05
C ASN A 520 27.94 -13.85 -54.67
N ARG A 521 28.18 -14.55 -55.78
CA ARG A 521 29.48 -14.53 -56.47
C ARG A 521 29.72 -13.24 -57.26
N ASN A 522 28.67 -12.68 -57.86
CA ASN A 522 28.81 -11.57 -58.81
C ASN A 522 28.36 -10.21 -58.24
N TYR A 523 27.51 -10.23 -57.21
CA TYR A 523 26.96 -9.08 -56.49
C TYR A 523 27.15 -9.27 -54.98
N PRO A 524 28.40 -9.28 -54.49
CA PRO A 524 28.69 -9.58 -53.09
C PRO A 524 28.08 -8.52 -52.17
N GLY A 525 27.21 -8.95 -51.25
CA GLY A 525 26.48 -8.05 -50.34
C GLY A 525 25.19 -7.47 -50.93
N ALA A 526 24.74 -7.95 -52.10
CA ALA A 526 23.40 -7.64 -52.58
C ALA A 526 22.31 -8.26 -51.70
N ILE A 527 21.20 -7.55 -51.55
CA ILE A 527 19.98 -8.02 -50.89
C ILE A 527 19.07 -8.59 -51.98
N ILE A 528 18.57 -9.80 -51.82
CA ILE A 528 17.61 -10.39 -52.76
C ILE A 528 16.20 -10.04 -52.26
N LYS A 529 15.45 -9.25 -53.03
CA LYS A 529 14.07 -8.90 -52.71
C LYS A 529 13.12 -10.05 -53.00
N ASP A 530 13.24 -10.61 -54.20
CA ASP A 530 12.35 -11.66 -54.69
C ASP A 530 13.09 -12.58 -55.66
N ILE A 531 12.65 -13.84 -55.76
CA ILE A 531 12.99 -14.75 -56.84
C ILE A 531 11.69 -15.36 -57.36
N GLU A 532 11.28 -14.98 -58.56
CA GLU A 532 10.03 -15.46 -59.14
C GLU A 532 10.26 -16.34 -60.38
N ARG A 533 9.36 -17.30 -60.59
CA ARG A 533 9.30 -18.08 -61.83
C ARG A 533 8.35 -17.41 -62.83
N LYS A 534 8.92 -16.88 -63.90
CA LYS A 534 8.15 -16.30 -65.01
C LYS A 534 7.36 -17.37 -65.77
N SER A 535 6.24 -16.97 -66.37
CA SER A 535 5.34 -17.86 -67.14
C SER A 535 5.99 -18.62 -68.30
N ASN A 536 7.13 -18.11 -68.81
CA ASN A 536 7.94 -18.75 -69.85
C ASN A 536 8.95 -19.79 -69.31
N GLY A 537 8.90 -20.10 -68.01
CA GLY A 537 9.76 -21.06 -67.33
C GLY A 537 11.14 -20.53 -66.94
N ARG A 538 11.42 -19.23 -67.17
CA ARG A 538 12.62 -18.54 -66.66
C ARG A 538 12.41 -18.10 -65.21
N TYR A 539 13.50 -17.67 -64.59
CA TYR A 539 13.47 -17.10 -63.24
C TYR A 539 14.00 -15.68 -63.28
N GLU A 540 13.44 -14.80 -62.46
CA GLU A 540 13.94 -13.45 -62.25
C GLU A 540 14.27 -13.28 -60.77
N ALA A 541 15.42 -12.71 -60.45
CA ALA A 541 15.77 -12.33 -59.09
C ALA A 541 15.90 -10.81 -59.02
N GLU A 542 15.04 -10.18 -58.23
CA GLU A 542 15.13 -8.76 -57.92
C GLU A 542 16.16 -8.58 -56.80
N ILE A 543 17.18 -7.75 -57.02
CA ILE A 543 18.23 -7.49 -56.03
C ILE A 543 18.47 -6.00 -55.80
N VAL A 544 18.85 -5.64 -54.58
CA VAL A 544 19.43 -4.33 -54.25
C VAL A 544 20.94 -4.47 -54.12
N TYR A 545 21.70 -3.78 -54.96
CA TYR A 545 23.16 -3.75 -54.92
C TYR A 545 23.68 -2.32 -55.08
N ASN A 546 24.54 -1.86 -54.16
CA ASN A 546 25.05 -0.48 -54.16
C ASN A 546 23.95 0.59 -54.27
N ASN A 547 22.88 0.43 -53.48
CA ASN A 547 21.71 1.32 -53.45
C ASN A 547 20.97 1.46 -54.80
N ARG A 548 21.07 0.45 -55.67
CA ARG A 548 20.34 0.36 -56.94
C ARG A 548 19.65 -0.98 -57.04
N GLU A 549 18.50 -0.99 -57.70
CA GLU A 549 17.70 -2.19 -57.92
C GLU A 549 18.05 -2.79 -59.28
N TYR A 550 18.16 -4.12 -59.32
CA TYR A 550 18.48 -4.87 -60.52
C TYR A 550 17.58 -6.09 -60.65
N ASP A 551 17.12 -6.33 -61.87
CA ASP A 551 16.42 -7.56 -62.24
C ASP A 551 17.42 -8.50 -62.91
N LEU A 552 17.66 -9.65 -62.30
CA LEU A 552 18.55 -10.68 -62.82
C LEU A 552 17.74 -11.81 -63.44
N LEU A 553 17.86 -12.00 -64.75
CA LEU A 553 17.13 -13.03 -65.48
C LEU A 553 17.96 -14.31 -65.61
N PHE A 554 17.32 -15.47 -65.39
CA PHE A 554 17.91 -16.80 -65.47
C PHE A 554 17.09 -17.73 -66.37
N ASP A 555 17.74 -18.70 -67.02
CA ASP A 555 17.07 -19.72 -67.81
C ASP A 555 16.35 -20.78 -66.95
N ALA A 556 15.63 -21.70 -67.59
CA ALA A 556 14.89 -22.76 -66.91
C ALA A 556 15.79 -23.72 -66.09
N GLN A 557 17.10 -23.69 -66.29
CA GLN A 557 18.12 -24.46 -65.55
C GLN A 557 18.88 -23.60 -64.53
N GLY A 558 18.44 -22.36 -64.28
CA GLY A 558 19.05 -21.44 -63.33
C GLY A 558 20.38 -20.84 -63.79
N ASN A 559 20.70 -20.84 -65.09
CA ASN A 559 21.87 -20.14 -65.62
C ASN A 559 21.53 -18.68 -65.91
N PHE A 560 22.42 -17.76 -65.54
CA PHE A 560 22.25 -16.34 -65.80
C PHE A 560 22.14 -16.01 -67.29
N ILE A 561 21.20 -15.12 -67.62
CA ILE A 561 20.95 -14.60 -68.98
C ILE A 561 21.34 -13.13 -69.06
N SER A 562 20.77 -12.28 -68.20
CA SER A 562 20.92 -10.83 -68.28
C SER A 562 20.66 -10.15 -66.95
N ALA A 563 21.18 -8.94 -66.80
CA ALA A 563 20.86 -8.03 -65.71
C ALA A 563 20.35 -6.72 -66.29
N SER A 564 19.24 -6.20 -65.78
CA SER A 564 18.75 -4.85 -66.05
C SER A 564 18.70 -4.05 -64.76
N LEU A 565 18.94 -2.74 -64.85
CA LEU A 565 18.58 -1.84 -63.76
C LEU A 565 17.07 -1.69 -63.76
N ASP A 566 16.43 -1.85 -62.60
CA ASP A 566 15.02 -1.50 -62.47
C ASP A 566 14.92 0.02 -62.29
N ASP A 567 14.64 0.73 -63.38
CA ASP A 567 14.47 2.19 -63.40
C ASP A 567 13.03 2.61 -62.99
N LYS A 568 12.23 1.73 -62.38
CA LYS A 568 10.91 2.10 -61.82
C LYS A 568 11.06 2.96 -60.55
N LYS A 569 11.32 4.25 -60.75
CA LYS A 569 10.92 5.33 -59.83
C LYS A 569 10.23 6.45 -60.56
#